data_AF-X1VJW0-F1
#
_entry.id   AF-X1VJW0-F1
#
_cell.length_a   1.000
_cell.length_b   1.000
_cell.length_c   1.000
_cell.angle_alpha   90.00
_cell.angle_beta   90.00
_cell.angle_gamma   90.00
#
_symmetry.space_group_name_H-M   'P 1'
#
loop_
_entity.id
_entity.type
_entity.pdbx_description
1 polymer ?
#
loop_
_entity_poly.entity_id
_entity_poly.type
_entity_poly.pdbx_seq_one_letter_code
_entity_poly.pdbx_strand_id
1 'polypeptide(L)'
;MIARRGFTLVELLLVVLILGILASIVVPRLTGAAAAAKTAKCDANWANLIRALELYAVYNDGAYPANDAAFQIDVLESDTYFPHGAPVCPYGDPYVYVSTPGEETVTQHIH
;
A
#
# COMPACT_ATOMS: atom_id res chain seq x y z
N MET A 1 43.00 39.67 -19.75
CA MET A 1 41.97 38.88 -20.48
C MET A 1 41.85 37.54 -19.79
N ILE A 2 40.71 37.23 -19.18
CA ILE A 2 40.48 35.94 -18.52
C ILE A 2 40.18 34.91 -19.61
N ALA A 3 41.09 33.96 -19.82
CA ALA A 3 40.90 32.86 -20.77
C ALA A 3 39.71 32.02 -20.32
N ARG A 4 38.66 31.95 -21.16
CA ARG A 4 37.52 31.05 -20.94
C ARG A 4 38.00 29.63 -21.22
N ARG A 5 38.14 28.82 -20.16
CA ARG A 5 38.36 27.37 -20.29
C ARG A 5 37.08 26.74 -20.85
N GLY A 6 37.19 26.10 -22.00
CA GLY A 6 36.11 25.30 -22.58
C GLY A 6 36.02 23.93 -21.92
N PHE A 7 34.80 23.40 -21.82
CA PHE A 7 34.53 22.06 -21.34
C PHE A 7 35.14 21.03 -22.31
N THR A 8 35.84 20.02 -21.80
CA THR A 8 36.39 18.95 -22.65
C THR A 8 35.37 17.84 -22.89
N LEU A 9 35.44 17.15 -24.03
CA LEU A 9 34.61 15.96 -24.29
C LEU A 9 34.90 14.85 -23.26
N VAL A 10 36.15 14.76 -22.79
CA VAL A 10 36.58 13.79 -21.76
C VAL A 10 35.91 14.09 -20.42
N GLU A 11 35.77 15.36 -20.03
CA GLU A 11 35.02 15.75 -18.83
C GLU A 11 33.57 15.30 -18.90
N LEU A 12 32.90 15.53 -20.02
CA LEU A 12 31.50 15.12 -20.15
C LEU A 12 31.36 13.59 -20.15
N LEU A 13 32.30 12.87 -20.78
CA LEU A 13 32.34 11.41 -20.80
C LEU A 13 32.50 10.83 -19.38
N LEU A 14 33.43 11.37 -18.58
CA LEU A 14 33.65 10.92 -17.21
C LEU A 14 32.43 11.20 -16.32
N VAL A 15 31.73 12.33 -16.54
CA VAL A 15 30.50 12.66 -15.80
C VAL A 15 29.39 11.65 -16.08
N VAL A 16 29.08 11.35 -17.35
CA VAL A 16 28.02 10.40 -17.67
C VAL A 16 28.38 8.97 -17.25
N LEU A 17 29.66 8.61 -17.24
CA LEU A 17 30.16 7.34 -16.70
C LEU A 17 29.84 7.22 -15.20
N ILE A 18 30.20 8.24 -14.40
CA ILE A 18 29.93 8.24 -12.95
C ILE A 18 28.42 8.26 -12.68
N LEU A 19 27.65 9.05 -13.43
CA LEU A 19 26.18 9.06 -13.31
C LEU A 19 25.56 7.69 -13.62
N GLY A 20 26.08 6.97 -14.63
CA GLY A 20 25.64 5.61 -14.96
C GLY A 20 25.88 4.62 -13.81
N ILE A 21 27.07 4.66 -13.20
CA ILE A 21 27.42 3.81 -12.05
C ILE A 21 26.48 4.10 -10.87
N LEU A 22 26.30 5.37 -10.50
CA LEU A 22 25.40 5.76 -9.40
C LEU A 22 23.94 5.35 -9.68
N ALA A 23 23.45 5.58 -10.91
CA ALA A 23 22.08 5.21 -11.30
C ALA A 23 21.83 3.71 -11.16
N SER A 24 22.80 2.86 -11.54
CA SER A 24 22.69 1.41 -11.43
C SER A 24 22.47 0.89 -10.00
N ILE A 25 22.96 1.63 -8.99
CA ILE A 25 22.81 1.25 -7.58
C ILE A 25 21.50 1.81 -7.01
N VAL A 26 21.11 3.03 -7.39
CA VAL A 26 19.96 3.74 -6.82
C VAL A 26 18.63 3.15 -7.29
N VAL A 27 18.49 2.84 -8.59
CA VAL A 27 17.24 2.35 -9.19
C VAL A 27 16.70 1.06 -8.51
N PRO A 28 17.47 -0.03 -8.36
CA PRO A 28 16.95 -1.27 -7.76
C PRO A 28 16.64 -1.11 -6.26
N ARG A 29 17.31 -0.19 -5.56
CA ARG A 29 17.02 0.09 -4.14
C ARG A 29 15.67 0.79 -3.98
N LEU A 30 15.35 1.73 -4.87
CA LEU A 30 14.09 2.46 -4.83
C LEU A 30 12.88 1.56 -5.11
N THR A 31 13.00 0.64 -6.08
CA THR A 31 11.92 -0.30 -6.42
C THR A 31 11.65 -1.28 -5.29
N GLY A 32 12.68 -1.82 -4.64
CA GLY A 32 12.53 -2.70 -3.48
C GLY A 32 11.88 -2.01 -2.28
N ALA A 33 12.27 -0.77 -1.98
CA ALA A 33 11.67 0.01 -0.90
C ALA A 33 10.19 0.33 -1.17
N ALA A 34 9.83 0.65 -2.42
CA ALA A 34 8.45 0.89 -2.81
C ALA A 34 7.59 -0.38 -2.67
N ALA A 35 8.11 -1.55 -3.06
CA ALA A 35 7.40 -2.82 -2.89
C ALA A 35 7.17 -3.13 -1.40
N ALA A 36 8.20 -3.03 -0.56
CA ALA A 36 8.07 -3.26 0.88
C ALA A 36 7.06 -2.31 1.54
N ALA A 37 7.02 -1.03 1.14
CA ALA A 37 6.04 -0.07 1.64
C ALA A 37 4.60 -0.44 1.22
N LYS A 38 4.41 -0.98 0.02
CA LYS A 38 3.10 -1.48 -0.43
C LYS A 38 2.66 -2.69 0.39
N THR A 39 3.52 -3.69 0.61
CA THR A 39 3.22 -4.86 1.44
C THR A 39 2.86 -4.46 2.87
N ALA A 40 3.67 -3.59 3.50
CA ALA A 40 3.37 -3.08 4.84
C ALA A 40 2.03 -2.33 4.92
N LYS A 41 1.65 -1.62 3.84
CA LYS A 41 0.34 -0.97 3.74
C LYS A 41 -0.80 -1.99 3.58
N CYS A 42 -0.61 -3.08 2.84
CA CYS A 42 -1.60 -4.17 2.76
C CYS A 42 -1.88 -4.76 4.14
N ASP A 43 -0.84 -5.07 4.91
CA ASP A 43 -0.96 -5.65 6.25
C ASP A 43 -1.63 -4.68 7.23
N ALA A 44 -1.26 -3.40 7.18
CA ALA A 44 -1.89 -2.36 8.00
C ALA A 44 -3.38 -2.18 7.66
N ASN A 45 -3.73 -2.16 6.37
CA ASN A 45 -5.11 -2.09 5.91
C ASN A 45 -5.92 -3.29 6.40
N TRP A 46 -5.39 -4.51 6.24
CA TRP A 46 -6.06 -5.74 6.71
C TRP A 46 -6.33 -5.71 8.22
N ALA A 47 -5.33 -5.32 9.02
CA ALA A 47 -5.51 -5.18 10.46
C ALA A 47 -6.57 -4.12 10.83
N ASN A 48 -6.63 -3.01 10.09
CA ASN A 48 -7.64 -1.97 10.31
C ASN A 48 -9.06 -2.45 9.93
N LEU A 49 -9.18 -3.27 8.89
CA LEU A 49 -10.45 -3.86 8.48
C LEU A 49 -10.99 -4.85 9.51
N ILE A 50 -10.12 -5.69 10.09
CA ILE A 50 -10.51 -6.59 11.18
C ILE A 50 -11.00 -5.80 12.38
N ARG A 51 -10.29 -4.74 12.79
CA ARG A 51 -10.74 -3.87 13.88
C ARG A 51 -12.09 -3.22 13.59
N ALA A 52 -12.33 -2.81 12.34
CA ALA A 52 -13.63 -2.26 11.94
C ALA A 52 -14.75 -3.31 12.03
N LEU A 53 -14.49 -4.57 11.66
CA LEU A 53 -15.42 -5.68 11.85
C LEU A 53 -15.71 -5.95 13.33
N GLU A 54 -14.67 -5.98 14.17
CA GLU A 54 -14.83 -6.15 15.62
C GLU A 54 -15.67 -5.01 16.22
N LEU A 55 -15.41 -3.76 15.82
CA LEU A 55 -16.21 -2.62 16.24
C LEU A 55 -17.66 -2.72 15.74
N TYR A 56 -17.87 -3.14 14.50
CA TYR A 56 -19.20 -3.39 13.97
C TYR A 56 -19.94 -4.43 14.81
N ALA A 57 -19.30 -5.55 15.16
CA ALA A 57 -19.90 -6.56 16.01
C ALA A 57 -20.26 -5.98 17.40
N VAL A 58 -19.41 -5.14 17.99
CA VAL A 58 -19.72 -4.48 19.27
C VAL A 58 -20.97 -3.62 19.19
N TYR A 59 -21.19 -2.88 18.10
CA TYR A 59 -22.38 -2.05 17.92
C TYR A 59 -23.65 -2.83 17.53
N ASN A 60 -23.50 -4.06 17.01
CA ASN A 60 -24.59 -4.90 16.53
C ASN A 60 -24.78 -6.16 17.41
N ASP A 61 -24.64 -6.01 18.72
CA ASP A 61 -24.90 -7.08 19.71
C ASP A 61 -24.12 -8.39 19.44
N GLY A 62 -22.90 -8.27 18.92
CA GLY A 62 -22.02 -9.38 18.56
C GLY A 62 -22.25 -9.96 17.17
N ALA A 63 -23.18 -9.40 16.38
CA ALA A 63 -23.43 -9.83 15.01
C ALA A 63 -22.42 -9.21 14.03
N TYR A 64 -21.84 -10.05 13.18
CA TYR A 64 -21.01 -9.61 12.06
C TYR A 64 -21.86 -9.40 10.79
N PRO A 65 -21.32 -8.73 9.75
CA PRO A 65 -22.04 -8.54 8.50
C PRO A 65 -22.51 -9.88 7.92
N ALA A 66 -23.75 -9.95 7.45
CA ALA A 66 -24.35 -11.23 7.03
C ALA A 66 -23.70 -11.85 5.78
N ASN A 67 -23.01 -11.06 4.97
CA ASN A 67 -22.33 -11.45 3.74
C ASN A 67 -21.43 -10.31 3.27
N ASP A 68 -20.68 -10.55 2.19
CA ASP A 68 -19.80 -9.53 1.60
C ASP A 68 -20.52 -8.25 1.21
N ALA A 69 -21.74 -8.32 0.65
CA ALA A 69 -22.48 -7.11 0.29
C ALA A 69 -22.83 -6.25 1.52
N ALA A 70 -23.21 -6.87 2.64
CA ALA A 70 -23.43 -6.17 3.91
C ALA A 70 -22.12 -5.57 4.44
N PHE A 71 -20.99 -6.28 4.32
CA PHE A 71 -19.68 -5.75 4.70
C PHE A 71 -19.28 -4.52 3.87
N GLN A 72 -19.51 -4.55 2.54
CA GLN A 72 -19.21 -3.40 1.68
C GLN A 72 -20.00 -2.15 2.12
N ILE A 73 -21.30 -2.29 2.36
CA ILE A 73 -22.19 -1.15 2.66
C ILE A 73 -22.01 -0.69 4.12
N ASP A 74 -22.07 -1.62 5.07
CA ASP A 74 -22.20 -1.28 6.48
C ASP A 74 -20.85 -0.99 7.15
N VAL A 75 -19.74 -1.50 6.59
CA VAL A 75 -18.40 -1.38 7.17
C VAL A 75 -17.47 -0.58 6.26
N LEU A 76 -17.26 -1.01 5.01
CA LEU A 76 -16.28 -0.37 4.12
C LEU A 76 -16.71 1.03 3.67
N GLU A 77 -17.94 1.20 3.22
CA GLU A 77 -18.48 2.48 2.74
C GLU A 77 -18.99 3.39 3.87
N SER A 78 -18.87 2.94 5.12
CA SER A 78 -19.36 3.67 6.28
C SER A 78 -18.33 4.66 6.81
N ASP A 79 -18.71 5.94 6.83
CA ASP A 79 -17.94 7.02 7.47
C ASP A 79 -17.74 6.80 8.98
N THR A 80 -18.50 5.90 9.59
CA THR A 80 -18.36 5.55 11.02
C THR A 80 -17.04 4.83 11.29
N TYR A 81 -16.65 3.93 10.38
CA TYR A 81 -15.42 3.13 10.52
C TYR A 81 -14.27 3.72 9.70
N PHE A 82 -14.58 4.30 8.53
CA PHE A 82 -13.60 4.87 7.62
C PHE A 82 -13.97 6.31 7.20
N PRO A 83 -13.88 7.30 8.12
CA PRO A 83 -14.24 8.70 7.83
C PRO A 83 -13.36 9.39 6.77
N HIS A 84 -12.30 8.73 6.33
CA HIS A 84 -11.38 9.21 5.29
C HIS A 84 -11.40 8.32 4.04
N GLY A 85 -12.40 7.45 3.93
CA GLY A 85 -12.56 6.48 2.86
C GLY A 85 -11.95 5.12 3.20
N ALA A 86 -12.57 4.09 2.63
CA ALA A 86 -12.17 2.70 2.80
C ALA A 86 -10.71 2.47 2.37
N PRO A 87 -9.96 1.60 3.08
CA PRO A 87 -8.64 1.21 2.63
C PRO A 87 -8.73 0.41 1.33
N VAL A 88 -7.92 0.81 0.34
CA VAL A 88 -7.77 0.10 -0.95
C VAL A 88 -6.43 -0.61 -0.99
N CYS A 89 -6.42 -1.82 -1.55
CA CYS A 89 -5.18 -2.57 -1.75
C CYS A 89 -4.23 -1.80 -2.70
N PRO A 90 -2.96 -1.57 -2.31
CA PRO A 90 -1.93 -0.97 -3.17
C PRO A 90 -1.64 -1.70 -4.50
N TYR A 91 -2.10 -2.94 -4.64
CA TYR A 91 -1.95 -3.77 -5.84
C TYR A 91 -3.24 -3.84 -6.67
N GLY A 92 -4.37 -3.34 -6.14
CA GLY A 92 -5.64 -3.22 -6.86
C GLY A 92 -6.69 -4.29 -6.54
N ASP A 93 -6.33 -5.32 -5.76
CA ASP A 93 -7.27 -6.38 -5.39
C ASP A 93 -8.30 -5.91 -4.35
N PRO A 94 -9.59 -6.25 -4.50
CA PRO A 94 -10.62 -5.87 -3.54
C PRO A 94 -10.47 -6.65 -2.23
N TYR A 95 -10.88 -6.03 -1.12
CA TYR A 95 -11.04 -6.73 0.16
C TYR A 95 -12.41 -7.39 0.20
N VAL A 96 -12.43 -8.72 0.38
CA VAL A 96 -13.66 -9.53 0.41
C VAL A 96 -13.85 -10.09 1.81
N TYR A 97 -15.07 -10.01 2.31
CA TYR A 97 -15.44 -10.60 3.58
C TYR A 97 -15.53 -12.13 3.49
N VAL A 98 -14.96 -12.79 4.49
CA VAL A 98 -14.94 -14.25 4.61
C VAL A 98 -15.49 -14.62 5.99
N SER A 99 -16.65 -15.27 5.99
CA SER A 99 -17.23 -15.89 7.17
C SER A 99 -17.01 -17.40 7.09
N THR A 100 -16.23 -17.93 8.03
CA THR A 100 -16.09 -19.37 8.26
C THR A 100 -16.61 -19.71 9.65
N PRO A 101 -17.04 -20.96 9.91
CA PRO A 101 -17.56 -21.33 11.23
C PRO A 101 -16.53 -21.03 12.33
N GLY A 102 -16.79 -19.99 13.12
CA GLY A 102 -15.94 -19.56 14.24
C GLY A 102 -14.89 -18.51 13.92
N GLU A 103 -14.82 -18.00 12.69
CA GLU A 103 -13.90 -16.93 12.31
C GLU A 103 -14.53 -15.98 11.29
N GLU A 104 -14.50 -14.69 11.61
CA GLU A 104 -15.02 -13.61 10.77
C GLU A 104 -13.85 -12.73 10.36
N THR A 105 -13.50 -12.76 9.07
CA THR A 105 -12.25 -12.16 8.59
C THR A 105 -12.42 -11.52 7.22
N VAL A 106 -11.35 -10.88 6.75
CA VAL A 106 -11.25 -10.28 5.43
C VAL A 106 -10.06 -10.90 4.71
N THR A 107 -10.16 -11.05 3.39
CA THR A 107 -9.07 -11.57 2.55
C THR A 107 -7.74 -10.85 2.84
N GLN A 108 -6.75 -11.60 3.29
CA GLN A 108 -5.38 -11.12 3.43
C GLN A 108 -4.67 -11.22 2.08
N HIS A 109 -4.12 -10.10 1.62
CA HIS A 109 -3.39 -10.03 0.36
C HIS A 109 -1.89 -10.11 0.63
N ILE A 110 -1.25 -11.19 0.18
CA ILE A 110 0.19 -11.42 0.28
C ILE A 110 0.79 -11.27 -1.12
N HIS A 111 1.73 -10.34 -1.28
CA HIS A 111 2.37 -10.01 -2.55
C HIS A 111 3.90 -10.03 -2.45
#